data_AF-A0A7C3P2X4-F1
#
_entry.id   AF-A0A7C3P2X4-F1
#
_cell.length_a   1.000
_cell.length_b   1.000
_cell.length_c   1.000
_cell.angle_alpha   90.00
_cell.angle_beta   90.00
_cell.angle_gamma   90.00
#
_symmetry.space_group_name_H-M   'P 1'
#
loop_
_entity.id
_entity.type
_entity.pdbx_description
1 polymer ?
#
loop_
_entity_poly.entity_id
_entity_poly.type
_entity_poly.pdbx_seq_one_letter_code
_entity_poly.pdbx_strand_id
1 'polypeptide(L)' 'MDNREAEKIIRILLACDGGCEYCAAEQISLFCNEFPEYTQEAKKSFLEKFGKELDKLEQKE' A
#
# COMPACT_ATOMS: atom_id res chain seq x y z
N MET A 1 1.31 -6.28 -15.51
CA MET A 1 1.39 -4.86 -15.12
C MET A 1 2.85 -4.45 -15.21
N ASP A 2 3.15 -3.23 -15.66
CA ASP A 2 4.51 -2.67 -15.52
C ASP A 2 4.63 -1.81 -14.26
N ASN A 3 5.87 -1.47 -13.84
CA ASN A 3 6.12 -0.70 -12.61
C ASN A 3 5.36 0.64 -12.57
N ARG A 4 5.17 1.29 -13.71
CA ARG A 4 4.49 2.60 -13.81
C ARG A 4 2.98 2.46 -13.65
N GLU A 5 2.42 1.35 -14.09
CA GLU A 5 1.02 1.00 -13.82
C GLU A 5 0.82 0.65 -12.34
N ALA A 6 1.72 -0.15 -11.76
CA ALA A 6 1.70 -0.53 -10.35
C ALA A 6 1.70 0.70 -9.44
N GLU A 7 2.60 1.65 -9.70
CA GLU A 7 2.70 2.90 -8.94
C GLU A 7 1.38 3.70 -8.96
N LYS A 8 0.71 3.77 -10.12
CA LYS A 8 -0.59 4.46 -10.24
C LYS A 8 -1.66 3.77 -9.42
N ILE A 9 -1.73 2.44 -9.48
CA ILE A 9 -2.70 1.66 -8.71
C ILE A 9 -2.45 1.86 -7.21
N ILE A 10 -1.21 1.71 -6.75
CA ILE A 10 -0.82 1.95 -5.36
C ILE A 10 -1.28 3.34 -4.91
N ARG A 11 -1.01 4.40 -5.70
CA ARG A 11 -1.44 5.77 -5.37
C ARG A 11 -2.97 5.90 -5.25
N ILE A 12 -3.72 5.22 -6.09
CA ILE A 12 -5.19 5.20 -6.02
C ILE A 12 -5.64 4.51 -4.73
N LEU A 13 -5.09 3.33 -4.43
CA LEU A 13 -5.41 2.57 -3.21
C LEU A 13 -5.10 3.38 -1.93
N LEU A 14 -3.97 4.10 -1.91
CA LEU A 14 -3.60 4.98 -0.79
C LEU A 14 -4.51 6.20 -0.63
N ALA A 15 -5.29 6.56 -1.65
CA ALA A 15 -6.23 7.69 -1.63
C ALA A 15 -7.69 7.26 -1.42
N CYS A 16 -7.98 5.96 -1.48
CA CYS A 16 -9.30 5.41 -1.19
C CYS A 16 -9.69 5.62 0.28
N ASP A 17 -11.01 5.61 0.54
CA ASP A 17 -11.60 5.77 1.87
C ASP A 17 -11.13 7.01 2.65
N GLY A 18 -10.96 8.12 1.93
CA GLY A 18 -10.57 9.40 2.53
C GLY A 18 -9.11 9.49 2.97
N GLY A 19 -8.26 8.53 2.57
CA GLY A 19 -6.87 8.48 2.98
C GLY A 19 -6.70 8.01 4.43
N CYS A 20 -7.56 7.11 4.91
CA CYS A 20 -7.34 6.44 6.19
C CYS A 20 -6.17 5.46 6.07
N GLU A 21 -5.15 5.60 6.94
CA GLU A 21 -3.97 4.74 6.93
C GLU A 21 -4.30 3.24 7.13
N TYR A 22 -5.34 2.91 7.90
CA TYR A 22 -5.74 1.53 8.17
C TYR A 22 -6.45 0.90 6.97
N CYS A 23 -7.36 1.65 6.33
CA CYS A 23 -8.03 1.20 5.11
C CYS A 23 -7.01 1.04 3.98
N ALA A 24 -6.11 2.01 3.83
CA ALA A 24 -5.03 1.95 2.85
C ALA A 24 -4.10 0.76 3.13
N ALA A 25 -3.81 0.44 4.39
CA ALA A 25 -2.97 -0.71 4.73
C ALA A 25 -3.61 -2.03 4.30
N GLU A 26 -4.90 -2.24 4.58
CA GLU A 26 -5.62 -3.44 4.17
C GLU A 26 -5.64 -3.60 2.63
N GLN A 27 -5.92 -2.52 1.91
CA GLN A 27 -5.92 -2.52 0.44
C GLN A 27 -4.53 -2.79 -0.14
N ILE A 28 -3.49 -2.23 0.46
CA ILE A 28 -2.10 -2.45 0.04
C ILE A 28 -1.65 -3.89 0.36
N SER A 29 -2.03 -4.45 1.51
CA SER A 29 -1.73 -5.86 1.82
C SER A 29 -2.40 -6.82 0.84
N LEU A 30 -3.67 -6.58 0.48
CA LEU A 30 -4.34 -7.35 -0.57
C LEU A 30 -3.62 -7.24 -1.91
N PHE A 31 -3.22 -6.02 -2.30
CA PHE A 31 -2.45 -5.80 -3.52
C PHE A 31 -1.10 -6.52 -3.49
N CYS A 32 -0.38 -6.49 -2.36
CA CYS A 32 0.90 -7.17 -2.21
C CYS A 32 0.78 -8.70 -2.20
N ASN A 33 -0.33 -9.25 -1.71
CA ASN A 33 -0.59 -10.69 -1.75
C ASN A 33 -0.82 -11.19 -3.18
N GLU A 34 -1.58 -10.44 -3.98
CA GLU A 34 -1.83 -10.78 -5.38
C GLU A 34 -0.64 -10.46 -6.29
N PHE A 35 0.14 -9.42 -5.96
CA PHE A 35 1.27 -8.93 -6.75
C PHE A 35 2.52 -8.70 -5.87
N PRO A 36 3.17 -9.79 -5.43
CA PRO A 36 4.29 -9.72 -4.49
C PRO A 36 5.55 -9.05 -5.07
N GLU A 37 5.68 -8.94 -6.40
CA GLU A 37 6.83 -8.25 -6.99
C GLU A 37 6.83 -6.73 -6.74
N TYR A 38 5.66 -6.15 -6.41
CA TYR A 38 5.53 -4.72 -6.13
C TYR A 38 5.49 -4.39 -4.63
N THR A 39 5.70 -5.37 -3.74
CA THR A 39 5.63 -5.15 -2.29
C THR A 39 6.56 -4.05 -1.81
N GLN A 40 7.80 -3.98 -2.33
CA GLN A 40 8.74 -2.93 -1.95
C GLN A 40 8.26 -1.54 -2.38
N GLU A 41 7.74 -1.42 -3.60
CA GLU A 41 7.19 -0.17 -4.15
C GLU A 41 5.97 0.29 -3.35
N ALA A 42 5.10 -0.64 -2.98
CA ALA A 42 3.90 -0.39 -2.20
C ALA A 42 4.22 0.06 -0.77
N LYS A 43 5.16 -0.62 -0.09
CA LYS A 43 5.63 -0.23 1.25
C LYS A 43 6.27 1.16 1.25
N LYS A 44 7.09 1.47 0.24
CA LYS A 44 7.71 2.78 0.07
C LYS A 44 6.64 3.86 -0.11
N SER A 45 5.69 3.65 -1.02
CA SER A 45 4.61 4.61 -1.28
C SER A 45 3.73 4.84 -0.06
N PHE A 46 3.43 3.78 0.70
CA PHE A 46 2.68 3.88 1.95
C PHE A 46 3.42 4.72 3.00
N LEU A 47 4.73 4.46 3.16
CA LEU A 47 5.59 5.23 4.05
C LEU A 47 5.67 6.71 3.65
N GLU A 48 5.82 7.00 2.36
CA GLU A 48 5.85 8.38 1.85
C GLU A 48 4.52 9.12 2.09
N LYS A 49 3.38 8.41 2.03
CA LYS A 49 2.05 9.01 2.21
C LYS A 49 1.68 9.23 3.68
N PHE A 50 1.97 8.26 4.54
CA PHE A 50 1.47 8.23 5.92
C PHE A 50 2.57 8.41 6.99
N GLY A 51 3.85 8.37 6.59
CA GLY A 51 4.98 8.45 7.52
C GLY A 51 5.10 7.24 8.46
N LYS A 52 4.45 6.11 8.10
CA LYS A 52 4.42 4.88 8.90
C LYS A 52 4.77 3.68 8.03
N GLU A 53 5.40 2.69 8.64
CA GLU A 53 5.69 1.41 7.98
C GLU A 53 4.43 0.54 7.94
N LEU A 54 4.15 -0.04 6.79
CA LEU A 54 3.01 -0.95 6.59
C LEU A 54 3.08 -2.14 7.57
N ASP A 55 4.27 -2.72 7.77
CA ASP A 55 4.52 -3.85 8.68
C ASP A 55 4.17 -3.56 10.15
N LYS A 56 4.06 -2.29 10.55
CA LYS A 56 3.64 -1.90 11.90
C LYS A 56 2.12 -1.90 12.08
N LEU A 57 1.36 -1.90 10.99
CA LEU A 57 -0.11 -1.93 11.00
C LEU A 57 -0.64 -3.37 10.90
N GLU A 58 0.09 -4.26 10.23
CA GLU A 58 -0.25 -5.69 10.09
C GLU A 58 -0.06 -6.51 11.38
N GLN A 59 0.64 -5.98 12.40
CA GLN A 59 0.87 -6.66 13.69
C GLN A 59 -0.25 -6.45 14.73
N LYS A 60 -1.44 -6.04 14.30
CA LYS A 60 -2.64 -6.00 15.16
C LYS A 60 -3.53 -7.22 14.90
N GLU A 61 -3.06 -8.39 15.31
CA GLU A 61 -3.93 -9.52 15.69
C GLU A 61 -3.59 -9.96 17.12
#